data_AF-A0A2D5TFE8-F1
#
_entry.id   AF-A0A2D5TFE8-F1
#
_cell.length_a   1.000
_cell.length_b   1.000
_cell.length_c   1.000
_cell.angle_alpha   90.00
_cell.angle_beta   90.00
_cell.angle_gamma   90.00
#
_symmetry.space_group_name_H-M   'P 1'
#
loop_
_entity.id
_entity.type
_entity.pdbx_description
1 polymer ?
#
loop_
_entity_poly.entity_id
_entity_poly.type
_entity_poly.pdbx_seq_one_letter_code
_entity_poly.pdbx_strand_id
1 'polypeptide(L)' 'MADKNDLSFTGLTDEQAQELHSVYMSGLAIFTTIAVVAHVLTYIKLPWFAW' A
#
# COMPACT_ATOMS: atom_id res chain seq x y z
N MET A 1 38.58 -1.20 0.36
CA MET A 1 37.29 -1.93 0.21
C MET A 1 36.64 -2.00 1.59
N ALA A 2 35.64 -1.15 1.84
CA ALA A 2 34.71 -1.26 2.95
C ALA A 2 33.44 -0.52 2.53
N ASP A 3 32.80 -1.07 1.50
CA ASP A 3 31.48 -0.67 1.03
C ASP A 3 30.46 -1.08 2.11
N LYS A 4 30.10 -0.14 2.99
CA LYS A 4 29.04 -0.33 3.99
C LYS A 4 27.73 0.13 3.36
N ASN A 5 27.26 -0.63 2.38
CA ASN A 5 25.96 -0.42 1.73
C ASN A 5 24.75 -0.90 2.59
N ASP A 6 25.01 -1.42 3.80
CA ASP A 6 23.99 -1.98 4.70
C ASP A 6 23.45 -0.98 5.75
N LEU A 7 23.60 0.32 5.52
CA LEU A 7 22.91 1.35 6.29
C LEU A 7 22.03 2.13 5.31
N SER A 8 20.77 1.69 5.21
CA SER A 8 19.70 2.47 4.59
C SER A 8 19.75 3.91 5.12
N PHE A 9 19.63 4.89 4.21
CA PHE A 9 19.78 6.34 4.42
C PHE A 9 18.94 6.97 5.56
N THR A 10 18.12 6.19 6.27
CA THR A 10 17.19 6.63 7.32
C THR A 10 17.65 6.29 8.74
N GLY A 11 18.73 5.51 8.91
CA GLY A 11 19.25 5.12 10.24
C GLY A 11 18.37 4.13 11.03
N LEU A 12 17.50 3.38 10.35
CA LEU A 12 16.71 2.27 10.93
C LEU A 12 17.24 0.94 10.39
N THR A 13 17.28 -0.10 11.23
CA THR A 13 17.57 -1.48 10.82
C THR A 13 16.48 -1.99 9.87
N ASP A 14 16.83 -2.79 8.86
CA ASP A 14 15.89 -3.34 7.86
C ASP A 14 14.67 -4.02 8.49
N GLU A 15 14.84 -4.58 9.68
CA GLU A 15 13.80 -5.19 10.51
C GLU A 15 12.65 -4.21 10.83
N GLN A 16 12.96 -2.97 11.21
CA GLN A 16 11.95 -1.95 11.54
C GLN A 16 11.25 -1.40 10.29
N ALA A 17 11.98 -1.31 9.17
CA ALA A 17 11.39 -0.92 7.89
C ALA A 17 10.37 -1.95 7.41
N GLN A 18 10.63 -3.24 7.63
CA GLN A 18 9.74 -4.34 7.24
C GLN A 18 8.49 -4.43 8.13
N GLU A 19 8.62 -4.15 9.43
CA GLU A 19 7.46 -4.04 10.34
C GLU A 19 6.51 -2.91 9.89
N LEU A 20 7.04 -1.70 9.64
CA LEU A 20 6.22 -0.58 9.16
C LEU A 20 5.60 -0.87 7.80
N HIS A 21 6.37 -1.48 6.89
CA HIS A 21 5.89 -1.85 5.56
C HIS A 21 4.76 -2.88 5.62
N SER A 22 4.85 -3.87 6.52
CA SER A 22 3.82 -4.90 6.71
C SER A 22 2.48 -4.31 7.20
N VAL A 23 2.53 -3.36 8.14
CA VAL A 23 1.34 -2.69 8.67
C VAL A 23 0.72 -1.75 7.61
N TYR A 24 1.55 -1.01 6.88
CA TYR A 24 1.10 -0.14 5.80
C TYR A 24 0.46 -0.93 4.66
N MET A 25 1.07 -2.03 4.23
CA MET A 25 0.50 -2.92 3.21
C MET A 25 -0.83 -3.53 3.65
N SER A 26 -0.96 -3.91 4.92
CA SER A 26 -2.23 -4.41 5.47
C SER A 26 -3.34 -3.36 5.42
N GLY A 27 -3.07 -2.14 5.89
CA GLY A 27 -4.03 -1.03 5.84
C GLY A 27 -4.42 -0.62 4.42
N LEU A 28 -3.43 -0.53 3.52
CA LEU A 28 -3.64 -0.19 2.12
C LEU A 28 -4.44 -1.27 1.38
N ALA A 29 -4.20 -2.56 1.69
CA ALA A 29 -4.95 -3.66 1.11
C ALA A 29 -6.43 -3.63 1.51
N ILE A 30 -6.73 -3.38 2.78
CA ILE A 30 -8.11 -3.26 3.27
C ILE A 30 -8.81 -2.07 2.62
N PHE A 31 -8.18 -0.90 2.61
CA PHE A 31 -8.75 0.30 1.97
C PHE A 31 -9.00 0.08 0.48
N THR A 32 -8.03 -0.48 -0.24
CA THR A 32 -8.15 -0.76 -1.68
C THR A 32 -9.28 -1.74 -1.95
N THR A 33 -9.42 -2.79 -1.14
CA THR A 33 -10.50 -3.77 -1.26
C THR A 33 -11.87 -3.10 -1.11
N ILE A 34 -12.05 -2.27 -0.07
CA ILE A 34 -13.30 -1.53 0.16
C ILE A 34 -13.56 -0.54 -0.98
N ALA A 35 -12.53 0.18 -1.44
CA ALA A 35 -12.64 1.13 -2.54
C ALA A 35 -13.10 0.42 -3.82
N VAL A 36 -12.50 -0.71 -4.20
CA VAL A 36 -12.92 -1.49 -5.39
C VAL A 36 -14.38 -1.91 -5.27
N VAL A 37 -14.80 -2.42 -4.12
CA VAL A 37 -16.21 -2.80 -3.87
C VAL A 37 -17.15 -1.61 -4.07
N ALA A 38 -16.82 -0.45 -3.52
CA ALA A 38 -17.61 0.77 -3.68
C ALA A 38 -17.70 1.23 -5.15
N HIS A 39 -16.59 1.14 -5.91
CA HIS A 39 -16.57 1.47 -7.34
C HIS A 39 -17.42 0.50 -8.17
N VAL A 40 -17.40 -0.80 -7.85
CA VAL A 40 -18.26 -1.79 -8.53
C VAL A 40 -19.73 -1.52 -8.23
N LEU A 41 -20.09 -1.25 -6.97
CA LEU A 41 -21.46 -0.91 -6.57
C LEU A 41 -21.98 0.36 -7.23
N THR A 42 -21.13 1.39 -7.32
CA THR A 42 -21.49 2.65 -8.01
C THR A 42 -21.64 2.44 -9.51
N TYR A 43 -20.83 1.57 -10.14
CA TYR A 43 -20.98 1.23 -11.56
C TYR A 43 -22.33 0.57 -11.89
N ILE A 44 -22.89 -0.21 -10.98
CA ILE A 44 -24.21 -0.84 -11.15
C ILE A 44 -25.34 0.20 -11.02
N LYS A 45 -25.19 1.21 -10.15
CA LYS A 45 -26.24 2.19 -9.84
C LYS A 45 -26.24 3.42 -10.74
N LEU A 46 -25.07 3.95 -11.11
CA LEU A 46 -24.88 5.02 -12.08
C LEU A 46 -23.59 4.71 -12.86
N PRO A 47 -23.67 3.95 -13.97
CA PRO A 47 -22.51 3.63 -14.78
C PRO A 47 -21.91 4.91 -15.38
N TRP A 48 -20.76 5.32 -14.88
CA TRP A 48 -20.09 6.56 -15.30
C TRP A 48 -19.62 6.54 -16.77
N PHE A 49 -19.47 5.35 -17.37
CA PHE A 49 -19.10 5.16 -18.79
C PHE A 49 -20.31 4.92 -19.73
N ALA A 50 -21.54 4.93 -19.22
CA ALA A 50 -22.74 4.72 -20.05
C ALA A 50 -23.45 6.03 -20.47
N TRP A 51 -22.69 7.12 -20.56
CA TRP A 51 -23.10 8.35 -21.23
C TRP A 51 -22.34 8.50 -22.55
#